data_AF-A0A1G0XTT5-F1
#
_entry.id   AF-A0A1G0XTT5-F1
#
_cell.length_a   1.000
_cell.length_b   1.000
_cell.length_c   1.000
_cell.angle_alpha   90.00
_cell.angle_beta   90.00
_cell.angle_gamma   90.00
#
_symmetry.space_group_name_H-M   'P 1'
#
loop_
_entity.id
_entity.type
_entity.pdbx_description
1 polymer ?
#
loop_
_entity_poly.entity_id
_entity_poly.type
_entity_poly.pdbx_seq_one_letter_code
_entity_poly.pdbx_strand_id
1 'polypeptide(L)'
;MASIEKNELLELEILKHVETSPRLNNRMAASKLGCSVKLAHVLLSKMVDRGLLHVKKHHSRRWDYFLTPGGIAEKARITYEFIDFSMQFYHEARRESSRVCRDIAESGKETVAFLGDGELAEIAYLGVKEWGLELKEVFGEEKDNFLGLKVQPYDSADSSSSDALIVCLYDKTIPMRADYLPNGMMKNDKMVWVFSGKYYNEHGMKRKDTLNAGDIRTVVSSALAKENDIRICFLYGSSSNGRLTSSSDIDVAVAAAGLLEHERLLELAAMISISAGREVDLVDLHSVHGEILKQIISRGRPVFIKDKNMYADIIDRMLFNEADMIPNYNMILSKRRQVFING
;
A
#
# COMPACT_ATOMS: atom_id res chain seq x y z
N MET A 1 10.31 -14.47 -9.15
CA MET A 1 9.00 -13.97 -9.62
C MET A 1 9.14 -12.48 -9.82
N ALA A 2 8.72 -11.97 -10.98
CA ALA A 2 8.99 -10.59 -11.40
C ALA A 2 8.34 -9.62 -10.40
N SER A 3 9.15 -8.97 -9.58
CA SER A 3 8.68 -7.91 -8.69
C SER A 3 8.44 -6.69 -9.55
N ILE A 4 7.19 -6.23 -9.65
CA ILE A 4 6.86 -5.00 -10.36
C ILE A 4 7.67 -3.85 -9.74
N GLU A 5 8.52 -3.22 -10.55
CA GLU A 5 9.46 -2.19 -10.12
C GLU A 5 8.76 -0.87 -9.82
N LYS A 6 9.36 -0.06 -8.95
CA LYS A 6 8.84 1.24 -8.51
C LYS A 6 8.44 2.16 -9.66
N ASN A 7 9.22 2.12 -10.74
CA ASN A 7 9.01 2.91 -11.94
C ASN A 7 7.84 2.40 -12.79
N GLU A 8 7.58 1.10 -12.84
CA GLU A 8 6.58 0.51 -13.75
C GLU A 8 5.17 0.93 -13.38
N LEU A 9 4.87 1.04 -12.10
CA LEU A 9 3.53 1.40 -11.65
C LEU A 9 3.27 2.92 -11.74
N LEU A 10 4.35 3.69 -11.62
CA LEU A 10 4.38 5.11 -11.95
C LEU A 10 4.10 5.36 -13.43
N GLU A 11 4.72 4.54 -14.27
CA GLU A 11 4.47 4.50 -15.70
C GLU A 11 3.03 4.11 -15.98
N LEU A 12 2.47 3.09 -15.29
CA LEU A 12 1.07 2.68 -15.43
C LEU A 12 0.09 3.84 -15.20
N GLU A 13 0.30 4.65 -14.16
CA GLU A 13 -0.55 5.81 -13.87
C GLU A 13 -0.44 6.92 -14.93
N ILE A 14 0.75 7.13 -15.50
CA ILE A 14 0.92 8.02 -16.66
C ILE A 14 0.21 7.43 -17.89
N LEU A 15 0.36 6.14 -18.15
CA LEU A 15 -0.22 5.48 -19.33
C LEU A 15 -1.76 5.52 -19.28
N LYS A 16 -2.37 5.31 -18.10
CA LYS A 16 -3.82 5.49 -17.87
C LYS A 16 -4.26 6.95 -18.06
N HIS A 17 -3.47 7.90 -17.54
CA HIS A 17 -3.78 9.33 -17.72
C HIS A 17 -3.79 9.73 -19.20
N VAL A 18 -2.74 9.38 -19.93
CA VAL A 18 -2.54 9.82 -21.30
C VAL A 18 -3.58 9.19 -22.25
N GLU A 19 -4.12 8.02 -21.92
CA GLU A 19 -5.25 7.42 -22.64
C GLU A 19 -6.51 8.28 -22.56
N THR A 20 -6.82 8.82 -21.38
CA THR A 20 -8.05 9.59 -21.14
C THR A 20 -7.89 11.06 -21.52
N SER A 21 -6.68 11.61 -21.36
CA SER A 21 -6.39 13.00 -21.69
C SER A 21 -4.96 13.16 -22.17
N PRO A 22 -4.74 13.67 -23.40
CA PRO A 22 -3.39 13.94 -23.89
C PRO A 22 -2.75 15.16 -23.21
N ARG A 23 -3.53 15.96 -22.48
CA ARG A 23 -3.02 17.13 -21.77
C ARG A 23 -2.30 16.66 -20.51
N LEU A 24 -0.98 16.74 -20.59
CA LEU A 24 -0.10 16.43 -19.48
C LEU A 24 1.14 17.32 -19.61
N ASN A 25 1.44 18.10 -18.59
CA ASN A 25 2.74 18.77 -18.48
C ASN A 25 3.46 18.24 -17.25
N ASN A 26 4.75 18.55 -17.12
CA ASN A 26 5.55 18.03 -16.00
C ASN A 26 4.95 18.38 -14.63
N ARG A 27 4.27 19.52 -14.48
CA ARG A 27 3.60 19.91 -13.22
C ARG A 27 2.31 19.12 -12.98
N MET A 28 1.51 18.89 -14.01
CA MET A 28 0.30 18.07 -13.92
C MET A 28 0.64 16.61 -13.64
N ALA A 29 1.68 16.08 -14.30
CA ALA A 29 2.17 14.73 -14.04
C ALA A 29 2.71 14.60 -12.62
N ALA A 30 3.52 15.56 -12.18
CA ALA A 30 4.00 15.64 -10.80
C ALA A 30 2.86 15.67 -9.80
N SER A 31 1.83 16.50 -10.01
CA SER A 31 0.67 16.55 -9.12
C SER A 31 -0.15 15.27 -9.12
N LYS A 32 -0.25 14.57 -10.26
CA LYS A 32 -1.09 13.38 -10.40
C LYS A 32 -0.44 12.11 -9.85
N LEU A 33 0.85 11.95 -10.11
CA LEU A 33 1.67 10.84 -9.61
C LEU A 33 2.17 11.13 -8.20
N GLY A 34 2.14 12.41 -7.86
CA GLY A 34 2.60 12.93 -6.63
C GLY A 34 4.10 12.73 -6.42
N CYS A 35 4.84 13.21 -7.40
CA CYS A 35 6.29 13.29 -7.39
C CYS A 35 6.77 14.71 -7.67
N SER A 36 8.08 14.92 -7.58
CA SER A 36 8.67 16.19 -8.01
C SER A 36 8.47 16.43 -9.51
N VAL A 37 8.39 17.70 -9.93
CA VAL A 37 8.33 18.09 -11.35
C VAL A 37 9.56 17.58 -12.12
N LYS A 38 10.71 17.46 -11.45
CA LYS A 38 11.93 16.85 -12.01
C LYS A 38 11.77 15.35 -12.19
N LEU A 39 11.24 14.60 -11.21
CA LEU A 39 10.98 13.17 -11.36
C LEU A 39 9.90 12.91 -12.41
N ALA A 40 8.82 13.69 -12.43
CA ALA A 40 7.83 13.64 -13.49
C ALA A 40 8.45 13.96 -14.86
N HIS A 41 9.32 14.96 -14.95
CA HIS A 41 10.02 15.28 -16.20
C HIS A 41 10.95 14.16 -16.65
N VAL A 42 11.75 13.58 -15.74
CA VAL A 42 12.64 12.45 -16.01
C VAL A 42 11.84 11.22 -16.42
N LEU A 43 10.77 10.91 -15.70
CA LEU A 43 9.88 9.78 -15.99
C LEU A 43 9.21 9.95 -17.35
N LEU A 44 8.59 11.10 -17.62
CA LEU A 44 7.99 11.41 -18.92
C LEU A 44 9.03 11.37 -20.03
N SER A 45 10.22 11.92 -19.82
CA SER A 45 11.31 11.89 -20.80
C SER A 45 11.77 10.46 -21.05
N LYS A 46 11.96 9.67 -20.00
CA LYS A 46 12.32 8.24 -20.08
C LYS A 46 11.25 7.42 -20.79
N MET A 47 9.96 7.71 -20.54
CA MET A 47 8.85 7.05 -21.24
C MET A 47 8.78 7.46 -22.72
N VAL A 48 9.13 8.71 -23.05
CA VAL A 48 9.27 9.16 -24.44
C VAL A 48 10.48 8.48 -25.11
N ASP A 49 11.63 8.43 -24.44
CA ASP A 49 12.88 7.83 -24.93
C ASP A 49 12.74 6.31 -25.11
N ARG A 50 11.99 5.65 -24.23
CA ARG A 50 11.60 4.23 -24.35
C ARG A 50 10.51 3.99 -25.40
N GLY A 51 9.99 5.04 -26.02
CA GLY A 51 8.95 4.96 -27.04
C GLY A 51 7.59 4.52 -26.50
N LEU A 52 7.30 4.69 -25.20
CA LEU A 52 5.99 4.45 -24.59
C LEU A 52 5.02 5.61 -24.82
N LEU A 53 5.56 6.84 -24.89
CA LEU A 53 4.81 8.06 -25.12
C LEU A 53 5.34 8.81 -26.34
N HIS A 54 4.43 9.41 -27.10
CA HIS A 54 4.75 10.40 -28.11
C HIS A 54 4.43 11.80 -27.56
N VAL A 55 5.32 12.77 -27.78
CA VAL A 55 5.16 14.14 -27.27
C VAL A 55 4.99 15.15 -28.42
N LYS A 56 3.94 15.98 -28.32
CA LYS A 56 3.70 17.10 -29.23
C LYS A 56 3.81 18.42 -28.47
N LYS A 57 4.83 19.21 -28.83
CA LYS A 57 5.04 20.55 -28.26
C LYS A 57 4.23 21.58 -29.03
N HIS A 58 3.29 22.26 -28.36
CA HIS A 58 2.50 23.33 -28.96
C HIS A 58 3.15 24.71 -28.73
N HIS A 59 3.57 24.98 -27.49
CA HIS A 59 4.38 26.15 -27.12
C HIS A 59 5.11 25.86 -25.80
N SER A 60 5.91 26.80 -25.31
CA SER A 60 6.78 26.66 -24.12
C SER A 60 6.08 26.17 -22.84
N ARG A 61 4.75 26.26 -22.76
CA ARG A 61 3.94 25.88 -21.59
C ARG A 61 2.92 24.77 -21.86
N ARG A 62 2.85 24.24 -23.08
CA ARG A 62 1.88 23.22 -23.47
C ARG A 62 2.50 22.10 -24.29
N TRP A 63 2.51 20.93 -23.67
CA TRP A 63 2.98 19.67 -24.23
C TRP A 63 1.78 18.72 -24.14
N ASP A 64 1.47 18.06 -25.24
CA ASP A 64 0.43 17.04 -25.28
C ASP A 64 1.16 15.70 -25.48
N TYR A 65 0.89 14.73 -24.60
CA TYR A 65 1.45 13.38 -24.66
C TYR A 65 0.41 12.42 -25.22
N PHE A 66 0.84 11.40 -25.96
CA PHE A 66 -0.02 10.41 -26.57
C PHE A 66 0.57 9.02 -26.36
N LEU A 67 -0.29 8.01 -26.16
CA LEU A 67 0.16 6.63 -26.12
C LEU A 67 0.68 6.20 -27.48
N THR A 68 1.83 5.54 -27.49
CA THR A 68 2.31 4.79 -28.66
C THR A 68 1.78 3.35 -28.59
N PRO A 69 1.89 2.56 -29.68
CA PRO A 69 1.65 1.12 -29.61
C PRO A 69 2.50 0.42 -28.52
N GLY A 70 3.74 0.86 -28.30
CA GLY A 70 4.60 0.37 -27.22
C GLY A 70 4.09 0.73 -25.82
N GLY A 71 3.55 1.94 -25.63
CA GLY A 71 2.92 2.34 -24.38
C GLY A 71 1.64 1.57 -24.06
N ILE A 72 0.83 1.24 -25.08
CA ILE A 72 -0.35 0.39 -24.92
C ILE A 72 0.07 -1.03 -24.49
N ALA A 73 1.09 -1.60 -25.14
CA ALA A 73 1.60 -2.93 -24.82
C ALA A 73 2.18 -3.00 -23.40
N GLU A 74 2.94 -1.99 -22.99
CA GLU A 74 3.53 -1.93 -21.65
C GLU A 74 2.46 -1.73 -20.56
N LYS A 75 1.45 -0.89 -20.82
CA LYS A 75 0.30 -0.73 -19.94
C LYS A 75 -0.42 -2.07 -19.72
N ALA A 76 -0.64 -2.82 -20.79
CA ALA A 76 -1.28 -4.13 -20.73
C ALA A 76 -0.44 -5.15 -19.93
N ARG A 77 0.88 -5.18 -20.14
CA ARG A 77 1.80 -6.05 -19.39
C ARG A 77 1.76 -5.76 -17.88
N ILE A 78 1.94 -4.51 -17.48
CA ILE A 78 1.99 -4.12 -16.06
C ILE A 78 0.61 -4.34 -15.39
N THR A 79 -0.49 -4.07 -16.12
CA THR A 79 -1.84 -4.36 -15.63
C THR A 79 -2.08 -5.86 -15.41
N TYR A 80 -1.58 -6.70 -16.33
CA TYR A 80 -1.69 -8.16 -16.22
C TYR A 80 -0.92 -8.70 -15.01
N GLU A 81 0.31 -8.24 -14.79
CA GLU A 81 1.13 -8.64 -13.63
C GLU A 81 0.48 -8.24 -12.30
N PHE A 82 -0.18 -7.08 -12.25
CA PHE A 82 -0.95 -6.65 -11.09
C PHE A 82 -2.17 -7.54 -10.79
N ILE A 83 -2.91 -7.94 -11.83
CA ILE A 83 -4.06 -8.84 -11.70
C ILE A 83 -3.61 -10.22 -11.21
N ASP A 84 -2.53 -10.76 -11.76
CA ASP A 84 -2.01 -12.08 -11.36
C ASP A 84 -1.64 -12.12 -9.88
N PHE A 85 -0.95 -11.08 -9.39
CA PHE A 85 -0.62 -10.95 -7.96
C PHE A 85 -1.88 -10.85 -7.08
N SER A 86 -2.86 -10.06 -7.49
CA SER A 86 -4.09 -9.85 -6.71
C SER A 86 -4.91 -11.15 -6.59
N MET A 87 -4.96 -11.94 -7.67
CA MET A 87 -5.60 -13.25 -7.67
C MET A 87 -4.88 -14.23 -6.74
N GLN A 88 -3.54 -14.22 -6.73
CA GLN A 88 -2.75 -15.05 -5.81
C GLN A 88 -3.03 -14.70 -4.35
N PHE A 89 -3.09 -13.39 -4.01
CA PHE A 89 -3.47 -12.95 -2.67
C PHE A 89 -4.87 -13.45 -2.28
N TYR A 90 -5.85 -13.27 -3.16
CA TYR A 90 -7.22 -13.71 -2.89
C TYR A 90 -7.31 -15.24 -2.69
N HIS A 91 -6.65 -16.02 -3.54
CA HIS A 91 -6.62 -17.47 -3.43
C HIS A 91 -6.02 -17.94 -2.10
N GLU A 92 -4.90 -17.35 -1.69
CA GLU A 92 -4.24 -17.73 -0.45
C GLU A 92 -5.02 -17.26 0.78
N ALA A 93 -5.53 -16.02 0.77
CA ALA A 93 -6.40 -15.49 1.81
C ALA A 93 -7.64 -16.37 2.01
N ARG A 94 -8.25 -16.87 0.92
CA ARG A 94 -9.41 -17.75 0.98
C ARG A 94 -9.04 -19.11 1.57
N ARG A 95 -7.93 -19.69 1.13
CA ARG A 95 -7.45 -20.99 1.60
C ARG A 95 -7.11 -20.96 3.09
N GLU A 96 -6.30 -20.00 3.49
CA GLU A 96 -5.82 -19.92 4.87
C GLU A 96 -6.91 -19.46 5.84
N SER A 97 -7.83 -18.56 5.42
CA SER A 97 -8.94 -18.18 6.29
C SER A 97 -9.93 -19.33 6.53
N SER A 98 -10.20 -20.16 5.52
CA SER A 98 -11.02 -21.37 5.70
C SER A 98 -10.31 -22.40 6.59
N ARG A 99 -8.98 -22.58 6.44
CA ARG A 99 -8.17 -23.42 7.33
C ARG A 99 -8.27 -22.95 8.79
N VAL A 100 -8.09 -21.66 9.04
CA VAL A 100 -8.21 -21.07 10.39
C VAL A 100 -9.60 -21.31 10.98
N CYS A 101 -10.66 -21.09 10.19
CA CYS A 101 -12.03 -21.32 10.65
C CYS A 101 -12.29 -22.80 10.98
N ARG A 102 -11.79 -23.73 10.16
CA ARG A 102 -11.85 -25.16 10.45
C ARG A 102 -11.16 -25.50 11.77
N ASP A 103 -9.92 -25.06 11.93
CA ASP A 103 -9.11 -25.37 13.11
C ASP A 103 -9.78 -24.82 14.40
N ILE A 104 -10.46 -23.66 14.31
CA ILE A 104 -11.28 -23.11 15.40
C ILE A 104 -12.50 -23.99 15.67
N ALA A 105 -13.28 -24.36 14.65
CA ALA A 105 -14.49 -25.18 14.80
C ALA A 105 -14.16 -26.58 15.37
N GLU A 106 -13.11 -27.23 14.88
CA GLU A 106 -12.64 -28.54 15.36
C GLU A 106 -12.14 -28.50 16.81
N SER A 107 -11.72 -27.33 17.30
CA SER A 107 -11.38 -27.13 18.72
C SER A 107 -12.60 -27.00 19.64
N GLY A 108 -13.82 -27.12 19.10
CA GLY A 108 -15.08 -27.03 19.85
C GLY A 108 -15.53 -25.60 20.16
N LYS A 109 -14.94 -24.60 19.49
CA LYS A 109 -15.32 -23.20 19.60
C LYS A 109 -16.42 -22.87 18.60
N GLU A 110 -17.40 -22.08 19.00
CA GLU A 110 -18.57 -21.78 18.17
C GLU A 110 -18.60 -20.30 17.75
N THR A 111 -17.98 -19.43 18.53
CA THR A 111 -18.11 -17.98 18.36
C THR A 111 -16.77 -17.34 18.06
N VAL A 112 -16.75 -16.45 17.07
CA VAL A 112 -15.57 -15.73 16.64
C VAL A 112 -15.83 -14.24 16.61
N ALA A 113 -14.76 -13.49 16.83
CA ALA A 113 -14.67 -12.08 16.54
C ALA A 113 -13.64 -11.84 15.44
N PHE A 114 -13.81 -10.76 14.69
CA PHE A 114 -12.80 -10.28 13.75
C PHE A 114 -12.03 -9.12 14.33
N LEU A 115 -10.72 -9.18 14.17
CA LEU A 115 -9.83 -8.05 14.30
C LEU A 115 -9.45 -7.61 12.88
N GLY A 116 -10.05 -6.52 12.43
CA GLY A 116 -10.00 -6.00 11.06
C GLY A 116 -11.37 -6.11 10.38
N ASP A 117 -11.72 -5.05 9.65
CA ASP A 117 -12.99 -4.83 8.95
C ASP A 117 -12.83 -4.71 7.41
N GLY A 118 -11.61 -4.91 6.90
CA GLY A 118 -11.31 -4.81 5.46
C GLY A 118 -11.55 -6.08 4.64
N GLU A 119 -11.03 -6.10 3.42
CA GLU A 119 -11.24 -7.19 2.44
C GLU A 119 -10.89 -8.60 2.96
N LEU A 120 -9.83 -8.72 3.77
CA LEU A 120 -9.45 -10.00 4.37
C LEU A 120 -10.52 -10.51 5.33
N ALA A 121 -11.22 -9.61 6.04
CA ALA A 121 -12.33 -9.95 6.91
C ALA A 121 -13.53 -10.44 6.11
N GLU A 122 -13.84 -9.82 4.96
CA GLU A 122 -14.89 -10.31 4.06
C GLU A 122 -14.57 -11.72 3.53
N ILE A 123 -13.31 -11.96 3.14
CA ILE A 123 -12.86 -13.29 2.68
C ILE A 123 -12.93 -14.30 3.82
N ALA A 124 -12.51 -13.92 5.03
CA ALA A 124 -12.55 -14.78 6.20
C ALA A 124 -13.98 -15.11 6.65
N TYR A 125 -14.93 -14.18 6.46
CA TYR A 125 -16.34 -14.41 6.77
C TYR A 125 -16.93 -15.59 6.01
N LEU A 126 -16.47 -15.83 4.78
CA LEU A 126 -16.88 -17.00 4.02
C LEU A 126 -16.47 -18.30 4.73
N GLY A 127 -15.28 -18.32 5.36
CA GLY A 127 -14.80 -19.45 6.17
C GLY A 127 -15.63 -19.62 7.44
N VAL A 128 -15.98 -18.52 8.11
CA VAL A 128 -16.85 -18.53 9.30
C VAL A 128 -18.19 -19.22 8.97
N LYS A 129 -18.82 -18.86 7.86
CA LYS A 129 -20.09 -19.48 7.44
C LYS A 129 -19.94 -20.94 7.00
N GLU A 130 -18.87 -21.26 6.27
CA GLU A 130 -18.58 -22.62 5.80
C GLU A 130 -18.43 -23.62 6.95
N TRP A 131 -17.82 -23.19 8.06
CA TRP A 131 -17.54 -24.03 9.23
C TRP A 131 -18.54 -23.87 10.38
N GLY A 132 -19.68 -23.20 10.13
CA GLY A 132 -20.77 -23.09 11.11
C GLY A 132 -20.44 -22.22 12.33
N LEU A 133 -19.45 -21.34 12.23
CA LEU A 133 -19.09 -20.40 13.29
C LEU A 133 -20.01 -19.17 13.28
N GLU A 134 -20.20 -18.56 14.45
CA GLU A 134 -20.94 -17.32 14.63
C GLU A 134 -19.99 -16.13 14.76
N LEU A 135 -20.04 -15.18 13.82
CA LEU A 135 -19.36 -13.88 13.98
C LEU A 135 -20.19 -12.99 14.91
N LYS A 136 -19.69 -12.72 16.12
CA LYS A 136 -20.40 -11.88 17.11
C LYS A 136 -19.93 -10.44 17.12
N GLU A 137 -18.64 -10.23 16.92
CA GLU A 137 -18.00 -8.93 17.11
C GLU A 137 -17.00 -8.65 16.00
N VAL A 138 -16.87 -7.39 15.61
CA VAL A 138 -15.87 -6.92 14.65
C VAL A 138 -15.20 -5.72 15.27
N PHE A 139 -13.87 -5.74 15.31
CA PHE A 139 -13.03 -4.68 15.83
C PHE A 139 -12.24 -4.08 14.66
N GLY A 140 -12.31 -2.77 14.45
CA GLY A 140 -11.82 -2.11 13.25
C GLY A 140 -11.55 -0.62 13.44
N GLU A 141 -11.20 0.04 12.33
CA GLU A 141 -10.96 1.49 12.27
C GLU A 141 -12.19 2.26 11.77
N GLU A 142 -13.06 1.66 10.95
CA GLU A 142 -14.21 2.36 10.38
C GLU A 142 -15.40 2.46 11.35
N LYS A 143 -16.17 3.54 11.24
CA LYS A 143 -17.39 3.81 12.04
C LYS A 143 -18.67 3.20 11.43
N ASP A 144 -18.54 2.43 10.35
CA ASP A 144 -19.66 1.82 9.63
C ASP A 144 -19.93 0.38 10.10
N ASN A 145 -20.97 -0.25 9.53
CA ASN A 145 -21.32 -1.64 9.88
C ASN A 145 -20.60 -2.65 8.97
N PHE A 146 -19.92 -3.63 9.55
CA PHE A 146 -19.43 -4.81 8.84
C PHE A 146 -20.54 -5.87 8.79
N LEU A 147 -21.10 -6.13 7.60
CA LEU A 147 -22.16 -7.13 7.40
C LEU A 147 -23.36 -6.99 8.36
N GLY A 148 -23.70 -5.75 8.72
CA GLY A 148 -24.78 -5.43 9.66
C GLY A 148 -24.38 -5.46 11.14
N LEU A 149 -23.15 -5.87 11.47
CA LEU A 149 -22.57 -5.74 12.81
C LEU A 149 -21.87 -4.39 12.95
N LYS A 150 -22.05 -3.76 14.10
CA LYS A 150 -21.36 -2.51 14.41
C LYS A 150 -19.87 -2.79 14.63
N VAL A 151 -19.01 -2.10 13.89
CA VAL A 151 -17.56 -2.17 14.11
C VAL A 151 -17.22 -1.43 15.40
N GLN A 152 -16.52 -2.13 16.29
CA GLN A 152 -16.03 -1.61 17.56
C GLN A 152 -14.56 -1.17 17.41
N PRO A 153 -14.07 -0.25 18.24
CA PRO A 153 -12.66 0.15 18.21
C PRO A 153 -11.72 -1.01 18.57
N TYR A 154 -10.52 -1.05 18.01
CA TYR A 154 -9.52 -2.08 18.34
C TYR A 154 -9.22 -2.21 19.84
N ASP A 155 -9.28 -1.12 20.60
CA ASP A 155 -9.00 -1.11 22.04
C ASP A 155 -9.99 -1.95 22.86
N SER A 156 -11.20 -2.22 22.34
CA SER A 156 -12.16 -3.09 23.02
C SER A 156 -11.99 -4.57 22.67
N ALA A 157 -11.08 -4.93 21.74
CA ALA A 157 -10.89 -6.31 21.29
C ALA A 157 -10.44 -7.25 22.42
N ASP A 158 -9.66 -6.75 23.39
CA ASP A 158 -9.22 -7.54 24.55
C ASP A 158 -10.35 -7.96 25.48
N SER A 159 -11.46 -7.21 25.46
CA SER A 159 -12.67 -7.52 26.22
C SER A 159 -13.66 -8.42 25.47
N SER A 160 -13.29 -8.91 24.28
CA SER A 160 -14.18 -9.73 23.46
C SER A 160 -14.66 -10.98 24.20
N SER A 161 -15.98 -11.18 24.12
CA SER A 161 -16.68 -12.33 24.68
C SER A 161 -16.57 -13.58 23.83
N SER A 162 -16.04 -13.47 22.61
CA SER A 162 -15.92 -14.56 21.64
C SER A 162 -14.82 -15.57 22.01
N ASP A 163 -14.95 -16.80 21.51
CA ASP A 163 -14.04 -17.92 21.80
C ASP A 163 -12.68 -17.80 21.07
N ALA A 164 -12.68 -17.13 19.93
CA ALA A 164 -11.49 -16.81 19.15
C ALA A 164 -11.61 -15.44 18.48
N LEU A 165 -10.46 -14.78 18.31
CA LEU A 165 -10.33 -13.50 17.63
C LEU A 165 -9.51 -13.72 16.35
N ILE A 166 -10.17 -13.82 15.20
CA ILE A 166 -9.49 -14.02 13.92
C ILE A 166 -8.88 -12.69 13.49
N VAL A 167 -7.57 -12.68 13.29
CA VAL A 167 -6.82 -11.52 12.83
C VAL A 167 -6.92 -11.44 11.31
N CYS A 168 -7.81 -10.55 10.86
CA CYS A 168 -8.07 -10.18 9.49
C CYS A 168 -7.28 -8.92 9.08
N LEU A 169 -6.15 -8.70 9.76
CA LEU A 169 -5.17 -7.67 9.44
C LEU A 169 -4.01 -8.30 8.68
N TYR A 170 -3.51 -7.57 7.69
CA TYR A 170 -2.32 -7.97 6.96
C TYR A 170 -1.39 -6.78 6.74
N ASP A 171 -0.10 -7.08 6.60
CA ASP A 171 0.89 -6.09 6.26
C ASP A 171 0.67 -5.69 4.81
N LYS A 172 0.15 -4.49 4.53
CA LYS A 172 -0.07 -4.01 3.16
C LYS A 172 1.22 -4.06 2.32
N THR A 173 2.38 -4.09 2.99
CA THR A 173 3.68 -4.17 2.34
C THR A 173 4.14 -5.56 1.95
N ILE A 174 3.67 -6.53 2.73
CA ILE A 174 3.94 -7.94 2.55
C ILE A 174 2.61 -8.63 2.88
N PRO A 175 1.63 -8.65 1.95
CA PRO A 175 0.24 -8.99 2.27
C PRO A 175 0.01 -10.35 2.92
N MET A 176 0.97 -11.26 2.80
CA MET A 176 0.88 -12.58 3.40
C MET A 176 1.73 -12.74 4.68
N ARG A 177 2.33 -11.65 5.20
CA ARG A 177 3.25 -11.64 6.33
C ARG A 177 2.68 -12.36 7.55
N ALA A 178 3.47 -13.29 8.08
CA ALA A 178 3.12 -14.02 9.29
C ALA A 178 2.91 -13.09 10.48
N ASP A 179 1.86 -13.39 11.23
CA ASP A 179 1.58 -12.86 12.56
C ASP A 179 1.54 -11.33 12.61
N TYR A 180 1.05 -10.70 11.55
CA TYR A 180 0.96 -9.25 11.47
C TYR A 180 -0.01 -8.70 12.52
N LEU A 181 0.42 -7.67 13.23
CA LEU A 181 -0.40 -6.81 14.07
C LEU A 181 0.07 -5.36 13.93
N PRO A 182 -0.86 -4.38 13.95
CA PRO A 182 -0.50 -2.96 14.01
C PRO A 182 0.27 -2.59 15.27
N ASN A 183 1.11 -1.56 15.16
CA ASN A 183 1.94 -1.08 16.27
C ASN A 183 1.07 -0.52 17.42
N GLY A 184 1.21 -1.13 18.60
CA GLY A 184 0.49 -0.76 19.82
C GLY A 184 -0.54 -1.79 20.25
N MET A 185 -0.85 -2.77 19.40
CA MET A 185 -1.69 -3.90 19.77
C MET A 185 -0.83 -5.04 20.33
N MET A 186 -1.26 -5.59 21.46
CA MET A 186 -0.59 -6.72 22.09
C MET A 186 -1.19 -8.02 21.56
N LYS A 187 -0.34 -9.06 21.42
CA LYS A 187 -0.84 -10.40 21.14
C LYS A 187 -1.69 -10.86 22.33
N ASN A 188 -2.83 -11.45 22.01
CA ASN A 188 -3.76 -12.05 22.97
C ASN A 188 -3.86 -13.56 22.65
N ASP A 189 -4.01 -14.41 23.66
CA ASP A 189 -4.09 -15.87 23.51
C ASP A 189 -5.30 -16.32 22.67
N LYS A 190 -6.32 -15.46 22.54
CA LYS A 190 -7.48 -15.70 21.66
C LYS A 190 -7.19 -15.41 20.19
N MET A 191 -6.10 -14.73 19.85
CA MET A 191 -5.81 -14.29 18.48
C MET A 191 -5.37 -15.45 17.59
N VAL A 192 -5.98 -15.54 16.41
CA VAL A 192 -5.64 -16.52 15.38
C VAL A 192 -5.44 -15.82 14.05
N TRP A 193 -4.24 -15.90 13.48
CA TRP A 193 -3.91 -15.20 12.23
C TRP A 193 -4.29 -16.02 11.01
N VAL A 194 -4.93 -15.36 10.04
CA VAL A 194 -5.11 -15.93 8.70
C VAL A 194 -3.76 -16.29 8.09
N PHE A 195 -2.79 -15.38 8.13
CA PHE A 195 -1.42 -15.67 7.72
C PHE A 195 -0.53 -15.88 8.95
N SER A 196 -0.28 -17.14 9.31
CA SER A 196 0.50 -17.51 10.51
C SER A 196 1.97 -17.83 10.21
N GLY A 197 2.80 -17.90 11.26
CA GLY A 197 4.17 -18.43 11.16
C GLY A 197 4.26 -19.84 10.55
N LYS A 198 3.23 -20.67 10.73
CA LYS A 198 3.13 -22.01 10.12
C LYS A 198 2.95 -21.94 8.60
N TYR A 199 2.08 -21.05 8.12
CA TYR A 199 1.92 -20.75 6.70
C TYR A 199 3.26 -20.32 6.07
N TYR A 200 3.98 -19.42 6.75
CA TYR A 200 5.30 -18.93 6.32
C TYR A 200 6.37 -20.01 6.23
N ASN A 201 6.39 -20.94 7.18
CA ASN A 201 7.36 -22.04 7.22
C ASN A 201 7.04 -23.13 6.19
N GLU A 202 5.75 -23.39 5.92
CA GLU A 202 5.28 -24.36 4.92
C GLU A 202 5.48 -23.85 3.48
N HIS A 203 5.40 -22.53 3.22
CA HIS A 203 5.45 -21.94 1.88
C HIS A 203 6.71 -21.08 1.60
N GLY A 204 7.62 -20.96 2.57
CA GLY A 204 9.03 -20.67 2.39
C GLY A 204 9.42 -19.48 1.48
N MET A 205 9.24 -18.25 1.93
CA MET A 205 10.11 -17.15 1.48
C MET A 205 11.48 -17.31 2.14
N LYS A 206 12.42 -18.02 1.48
CA LYS A 206 13.84 -18.04 1.90
C LYS A 206 14.37 -16.61 1.96
N ARG A 207 14.62 -16.09 3.17
CA ARG A 207 15.49 -14.94 3.39
C ARG A 207 16.87 -15.26 2.81
N LYS A 208 17.31 -14.42 1.86
CA LYS A 208 18.73 -14.28 1.56
C LYS A 208 19.20 -13.05 2.35
N ASP A 209 19.75 -13.28 3.53
CA ASP A 209 20.57 -12.28 4.21
C ASP A 209 21.78 -11.97 3.34
N THR A 210 22.04 -10.70 3.02
CA THR A 210 23.39 -10.07 3.09
C THR A 210 23.37 -8.55 2.81
N LEU A 211 23.69 -7.77 3.87
CA LEU A 211 24.45 -6.49 3.94
C LEU A 211 23.78 -5.12 3.56
N ASN A 212 23.93 -4.12 4.48
CA ASN A 212 23.93 -2.64 4.33
C ASN A 212 22.64 -1.75 4.45
N ALA A 213 21.51 -2.18 5.04
CA ALA A 213 20.32 -1.32 5.22
C ALA A 213 20.12 -0.71 6.65
N GLY A 214 21.04 -0.95 7.59
CA GLY A 214 20.93 -0.48 8.99
C GLY A 214 21.35 0.97 9.20
N ASP A 215 22.34 1.45 8.44
CA ASP A 215 23.00 2.73 8.70
C ASP A 215 22.22 3.94 8.18
N ILE A 216 21.62 3.83 6.98
CA ILE A 216 20.92 4.95 6.33
C ILE A 216 19.69 5.40 7.12
N ARG A 217 18.91 4.47 7.69
CA ARG A 217 17.73 4.80 8.49
C ARG A 217 18.09 5.59 9.75
N THR A 218 19.19 5.23 10.39
CA THR A 218 19.70 5.93 11.59
C THR A 218 20.15 7.34 11.22
N VAL A 219 20.83 7.50 10.10
CA VAL A 219 21.28 8.81 9.60
C VAL A 219 20.10 9.72 9.25
N VAL A 220 19.12 9.21 8.49
CA VAL A 220 17.92 9.98 8.09
C VAL A 220 17.09 10.36 9.32
N SER A 221 16.94 9.45 10.27
CA SER A 221 16.25 9.74 11.54
C SER A 221 16.96 10.82 12.35
N SER A 222 18.30 10.83 12.35
CA SER A 222 19.09 11.82 13.09
C SER A 222 19.05 13.19 12.42
N ALA A 223 19.10 13.23 11.09
CA ALA A 223 18.97 14.46 10.31
C ALA A 223 17.63 15.17 10.57
N LEU A 224 16.54 14.39 10.62
CA LEU A 224 15.18 14.91 10.81
C LEU A 224 14.76 15.05 12.29
N ALA A 225 15.65 14.78 13.25
CA ALA A 225 15.31 14.81 14.67
C ALA A 225 14.90 16.20 15.17
N LYS A 226 15.47 17.27 14.57
CA LYS A 226 15.19 18.67 14.91
C LYS A 226 14.02 19.27 14.14
N GLU A 227 13.55 18.59 13.10
CA GLU A 227 12.46 19.03 12.23
C GLU A 227 11.12 18.60 12.84
N ASN A 228 10.58 19.48 13.68
CA ASN A 228 9.35 19.22 14.42
C ASN A 228 8.12 19.22 13.51
N ASP A 229 8.11 20.02 12.45
CA ASP A 229 7.03 20.08 11.47
C ASP A 229 6.82 18.74 10.74
N ILE A 230 7.90 17.96 10.53
CA ILE A 230 7.84 16.64 9.89
C ILE A 230 7.32 15.59 10.86
N ARG A 231 6.13 15.08 10.53
CA ARG A 231 5.38 14.10 11.31
C ARG A 231 5.62 12.68 10.83
N ILE A 232 5.85 12.48 9.54
CA ILE A 232 6.01 11.15 8.96
C ILE A 232 7.27 11.14 8.10
N CYS A 233 8.05 10.06 8.15
CA CYS A 233 9.19 9.85 7.28
C CYS A 233 9.37 8.37 6.93
N PHE A 234 9.59 8.09 5.65
CA PHE A 234 9.84 6.78 5.08
C PHE A 234 11.09 6.81 4.21
N LEU A 235 11.88 5.74 4.25
CA LEU A 235 12.81 5.39 3.17
C LEU A 235 12.07 4.51 2.18
N TYR A 236 12.19 4.72 0.88
CA TYR A 236 11.54 3.87 -0.12
C TYR A 236 12.47 3.65 -1.33
N GLY A 237 12.02 2.92 -2.35
CA GLY A 237 12.83 2.62 -3.54
C GLY A 237 13.85 1.48 -3.41
N SER A 238 14.60 1.23 -4.49
CA SER A 238 15.45 0.03 -4.70
C SER A 238 16.58 -0.13 -3.68
N SER A 239 16.92 0.94 -2.97
CA SER A 239 17.94 1.00 -1.92
C SER A 239 17.54 0.27 -0.62
N SER A 240 16.32 -0.26 -0.49
CA SER A 240 15.86 -1.02 0.70
C SER A 240 15.95 -2.56 0.56
N ASN A 241 16.27 -3.09 -0.64
CA ASN A 241 16.15 -4.52 -0.98
C ASN A 241 17.48 -5.31 -1.04
N GLY A 242 18.55 -4.84 -0.38
CA GLY A 242 19.77 -5.64 -0.17
C GLY A 242 20.65 -5.87 -1.41
N ARG A 243 20.48 -5.09 -2.48
CA ARG A 243 21.48 -4.95 -3.55
C ARG A 243 21.99 -3.52 -3.55
N LEU A 244 22.93 -3.21 -2.65
CA LEU A 244 23.68 -1.97 -2.78
C LEU A 244 24.68 -2.10 -3.92
N THR A 245 24.44 -1.40 -5.01
CA THR A 245 25.52 -0.85 -5.81
C THR A 245 25.90 0.52 -5.22
N SER A 246 27.17 0.88 -5.30
CA SER A 246 27.80 2.02 -4.62
C SER A 246 27.41 3.42 -5.17
N SER A 247 26.32 3.55 -5.93
CA SER A 247 26.01 4.77 -6.71
C SER A 247 24.54 5.17 -6.78
N SER A 248 23.62 4.55 -6.02
CA SER A 248 22.18 4.86 -6.10
C SER A 248 21.75 6.00 -5.19
N ASP A 249 20.66 6.68 -5.52
CA ASP A 249 20.08 7.74 -4.68
C ASP A 249 19.28 7.13 -3.50
N ILE A 250 19.05 7.93 -2.45
CA ILE A 250 18.24 7.54 -1.28
C ILE A 250 16.85 8.15 -1.44
N ASP A 251 15.83 7.34 -1.71
CA ASP A 251 14.46 7.87 -1.76
C ASP A 251 13.88 8.02 -0.34
N VAL A 252 13.40 9.22 -0.04
CA VAL A 252 12.79 9.59 1.25
C VAL A 252 11.43 10.23 1.03
N ALA A 253 10.41 9.83 1.77
CA ALA A 253 9.11 10.46 1.74
C ALA A 253 8.78 11.03 3.11
N VAL A 254 8.26 12.25 3.16
CA VAL A 254 7.93 12.95 4.41
C VAL A 254 6.50 13.48 4.40
N ALA A 255 5.87 13.65 5.56
CA ALA A 255 4.63 14.41 5.69
C ALA A 255 4.73 15.41 6.85
N ALA A 256 4.17 16.61 6.65
CA ALA A 256 3.91 17.59 7.71
C ALA A 256 2.40 17.78 7.90
N ALA A 257 1.98 18.71 8.76
CA ALA A 257 0.55 19.01 9.03
C ALA A 257 -0.26 19.38 7.76
N GLY A 258 0.41 19.80 6.70
CA GLY A 258 -0.18 20.06 5.39
C GLY A 258 0.87 19.92 4.29
N LEU A 259 0.48 20.29 3.08
CA LEU A 259 1.35 20.27 1.91
C LEU A 259 2.63 21.09 2.17
N LEU A 260 3.78 20.48 1.95
CA LEU A 260 5.07 21.13 2.06
C LEU A 260 5.36 21.95 0.81
N GLU A 261 5.73 23.21 1.02
CA GLU A 261 6.20 24.08 -0.05
C GLU A 261 7.51 23.55 -0.66
N HIS A 262 7.74 23.87 -1.93
CA HIS A 262 8.87 23.32 -2.69
C HIS A 262 10.23 23.66 -2.06
N GLU A 263 10.38 24.87 -1.52
CA GLU A 263 11.60 25.32 -0.83
C GLU A 263 11.90 24.46 0.40
N ARG A 264 10.86 24.12 1.17
CA ARG A 264 10.98 23.27 2.36
C ARG A 264 11.40 21.84 2.02
N LEU A 265 10.87 21.27 0.93
CA LEU A 265 11.29 19.95 0.46
C LEU A 265 12.77 19.94 0.01
N LEU A 266 13.25 21.01 -0.62
CA LEU A 266 14.66 21.12 -1.03
C LEU A 266 15.59 21.24 0.19
N GLU A 267 15.21 22.01 1.21
CA GLU A 267 15.97 22.11 2.46
C GLU A 267 16.14 20.74 3.15
N LEU A 268 15.04 20.01 3.29
CA LEU A 268 15.03 18.69 3.92
C LEU A 268 15.84 17.68 3.10
N ALA A 269 15.70 17.68 1.77
CA ALA A 269 16.48 16.82 0.88
C ALA A 269 17.99 17.10 1.01
N ALA A 270 18.39 18.38 0.99
CA ALA A 270 19.79 18.78 1.14
C ALA A 270 20.37 18.40 2.50
N MET A 271 19.60 18.60 3.58
CA MET A 271 20.01 18.24 4.94
C MET A 271 20.25 16.73 5.11
N ILE A 272 19.32 15.92 4.61
CA ILE A 272 19.44 14.46 4.66
C ILE A 272 20.61 14.02 3.76
N SER A 273 20.79 14.64 2.60
CA SER A 273 21.88 14.34 1.66
C SER A 273 23.26 14.59 2.27
N ILE A 274 23.45 15.73 2.93
CA ILE A 274 24.70 16.05 3.65
C ILE A 274 24.97 15.03 4.76
N SER A 275 23.93 14.67 5.52
CA SER A 275 24.06 13.72 6.63
C SER A 275 24.36 12.29 6.14
N ALA A 276 23.76 11.89 5.02
CA ALA A 276 23.91 10.58 4.41
C ALA A 276 25.10 10.45 3.45
N GLY A 277 25.74 11.57 3.09
CA GLY A 277 26.82 11.63 2.11
C GLY A 277 26.41 11.16 0.71
N ARG A 278 25.12 11.24 0.37
CA ARG A 278 24.51 10.68 -0.85
C ARG A 278 23.31 11.52 -1.28
N GLU A 279 23.03 11.58 -2.58
CA GLU A 279 21.84 12.28 -3.08
C GLU A 279 20.55 11.65 -2.52
N VAL A 280 19.57 12.52 -2.23
CA VAL A 280 18.29 12.16 -1.62
C VAL A 280 17.17 12.65 -2.51
N ASP A 281 16.32 11.71 -2.93
CA ASP A 281 15.07 12.01 -3.63
C ASP A 281 13.94 12.12 -2.60
N LEU A 282 13.61 13.36 -2.22
CA LEU A 282 12.58 13.65 -1.22
C LEU A 282 11.22 13.95 -1.86
N VAL A 283 10.15 13.34 -1.37
CA VAL A 283 8.75 13.65 -1.76
C VAL A 283 7.89 13.97 -0.55
N ASP A 284 6.88 14.83 -0.75
CA ASP A 284 5.82 15.07 0.24
C ASP A 284 4.71 14.06 0.05
N LEU A 285 4.44 13.26 1.08
CA LEU A 285 3.33 12.32 1.14
C LEU A 285 2.00 12.99 0.79
N HIS A 286 1.74 14.24 1.15
CA HIS A 286 0.50 14.94 0.77
C HIS A 286 0.43 15.30 -0.72
N SER A 287 1.58 15.41 -1.39
CA SER A 287 1.60 15.57 -2.84
C SER A 287 1.50 14.22 -3.55
N VAL A 288 1.91 13.12 -2.89
CA VAL A 288 2.04 11.78 -3.46
C VAL A 288 0.68 11.13 -3.73
N HIS A 289 0.44 10.56 -4.92
CA HIS A 289 -0.78 9.80 -5.24
C HIS A 289 -0.47 8.54 -6.06
N GLY A 290 -1.50 7.73 -6.34
CA GLY A 290 -1.37 6.53 -7.16
C GLY A 290 -0.29 5.59 -6.63
N GLU A 291 0.54 5.03 -7.51
CA GLU A 291 1.47 4.03 -7.04
C GLU A 291 2.66 4.58 -6.23
N ILE A 292 3.15 5.81 -6.44
CA ILE A 292 4.22 6.28 -5.55
C ILE A 292 3.73 6.26 -4.11
N LEU A 293 2.48 6.69 -3.89
CA LEU A 293 1.90 6.69 -2.56
C LEU A 293 1.78 5.25 -2.06
N LYS A 294 1.27 4.36 -2.91
CA LYS A 294 1.20 2.93 -2.60
C LYS A 294 2.55 2.29 -2.31
N GLN A 295 3.64 2.68 -2.95
CA GLN A 295 4.97 2.13 -2.66
C GLN A 295 5.61 2.71 -1.42
N ILE A 296 5.38 3.98 -1.12
CA ILE A 296 5.87 4.57 0.13
C ILE A 296 5.17 3.90 1.30
N ILE A 297 3.84 3.80 1.22
CA ILE A 297 2.99 3.25 2.26
C ILE A 297 3.11 1.72 2.35
N SER A 298 3.13 1.03 1.21
CA SER A 298 3.18 -0.43 1.12
C SER A 298 4.57 -0.99 0.83
N ARG A 299 5.67 -0.26 0.72
CA ARG A 299 7.01 -0.87 0.59
C ARG A 299 8.12 -0.05 1.23
N GLY A 300 7.80 1.19 1.61
CA GLY A 300 8.72 2.07 2.30
C GLY A 300 9.02 1.51 3.70
N ARG A 301 10.28 1.64 4.09
CA ARG A 301 10.72 1.41 5.45
C ARG A 301 10.50 2.69 6.28
N PRO A 302 9.58 2.70 7.25
CA PRO A 302 9.38 3.87 8.09
C PRO A 302 10.66 4.21 8.85
N VAL A 303 11.05 5.48 8.75
CA VAL A 303 12.05 6.09 9.62
C VAL A 303 11.36 6.46 10.94
N PHE A 304 10.24 7.21 10.85
CA PHE A 304 9.34 7.49 11.96
C PHE A 304 7.91 7.84 11.49
N ILE A 305 6.93 7.65 12.37
CA ILE A 305 5.54 8.07 12.20
C ILE A 305 5.11 8.68 13.54
N LYS A 306 5.14 10.01 13.64
CA LYS A 306 4.80 10.80 14.84
C LYS A 306 3.30 11.12 14.91
N ASP A 307 2.61 11.16 13.77
CA ASP A 307 1.17 11.43 13.66
C ASP A 307 0.46 10.28 12.96
N LYS A 308 -0.31 9.49 13.72
CA LYS A 308 -0.97 8.29 13.22
C LYS A 308 -2.24 8.60 12.43
N ASN A 309 -2.96 9.67 12.76
CA ASN A 309 -4.19 10.05 12.07
C ASN A 309 -3.87 10.56 10.66
N MET A 310 -2.84 11.40 10.55
CA MET A 310 -2.33 11.83 9.26
C MET A 310 -1.86 10.66 8.40
N TYR A 311 -1.24 9.63 9.01
CA TYR A 311 -0.83 8.43 8.30
C TYR A 311 -2.04 7.63 7.77
N ALA A 312 -3.11 7.53 8.55
CA ALA A 312 -4.37 6.92 8.13
C ALA A 312 -5.02 7.69 6.97
N ASP A 313 -5.11 9.02 7.05
CA ASP A 313 -5.66 9.87 5.97
C ASP A 313 -4.90 9.66 4.64
N ILE A 314 -3.57 9.49 4.73
CA ILE A 314 -2.72 9.20 3.58
C ILE A 314 -2.99 7.80 3.00
N ILE A 315 -3.25 6.79 3.85
CA ILE A 315 -3.63 5.44 3.44
C ILE A 315 -5.00 5.43 2.76
N ASP A 316 -5.99 6.12 3.32
CA ASP A 316 -7.35 6.17 2.77
C ASP A 316 -7.31 6.77 1.36
N ARG A 317 -6.59 7.88 1.21
CA ARG A 317 -6.42 8.53 -0.09
C ARG A 317 -5.70 7.65 -1.12
N MET A 318 -4.85 6.72 -0.67
CA MET A 318 -4.24 5.72 -1.56
C MET A 318 -5.28 4.72 -2.06
N LEU A 319 -6.22 4.29 -1.19
CA LEU A 319 -7.25 3.30 -1.52
C LEU A 319 -8.36 3.86 -2.44
N PHE A 320 -8.78 5.12 -2.24
CA PHE A 320 -9.94 5.69 -2.96
C PHE A 320 -9.65 6.20 -4.39
N ASN A 321 -8.39 6.32 -4.83
CA ASN A 321 -8.04 6.86 -6.15
C ASN A 321 -8.15 5.85 -7.33
N GLU A 322 -8.58 4.60 -7.11
CA GLU A 322 -8.73 3.55 -8.14
C GLU A 322 -10.05 3.65 -8.95
N ALA A 323 -10.20 4.72 -9.75
CA ALA A 323 -11.43 5.05 -10.50
C ALA A 323 -11.87 4.06 -11.61
N ASP A 324 -11.05 3.09 -12.00
CA ASP A 324 -11.39 2.10 -13.04
C ASP A 324 -12.16 0.87 -12.51
N MET A 325 -12.20 0.67 -11.18
CA MET A 325 -12.84 -0.50 -10.55
C MET A 325 -14.25 -0.23 -10.01
N ILE A 326 -14.65 1.04 -9.93
CA ILE A 326 -15.93 1.50 -9.36
C ILE A 326 -17.15 0.82 -10.01
N PRO A 327 -17.26 0.66 -11.34
CA PRO A 327 -18.45 0.05 -11.94
C PRO A 327 -18.57 -1.45 -11.64
N ASN A 328 -17.45 -2.19 -11.66
CA ASN A 328 -17.44 -3.64 -11.45
C ASN A 328 -17.61 -3.99 -9.98
N TYR A 329 -16.97 -3.23 -9.08
CA TYR A 329 -17.16 -3.36 -7.65
C TYR A 329 -18.61 -3.03 -7.25
N ASN A 330 -19.18 -1.92 -7.73
CA ASN A 330 -20.59 -1.58 -7.49
C ASN A 330 -21.56 -2.57 -8.13
N MET A 331 -21.25 -3.17 -9.29
CA MET A 331 -22.07 -4.21 -9.91
C MET A 331 -22.04 -5.53 -9.13
N ILE A 332 -20.88 -5.92 -8.60
CA ILE A 332 -20.74 -7.12 -7.78
C ILE A 332 -21.41 -6.92 -6.42
N LEU A 333 -21.25 -5.75 -5.80
CA LEU A 333 -21.92 -5.41 -4.54
C LEU A 333 -23.44 -5.27 -4.71
N SER A 334 -23.93 -4.67 -5.80
CA SER A 334 -25.37 -4.54 -6.05
C SER A 334 -26.03 -5.88 -6.36
N LYS A 335 -25.39 -6.74 -7.16
CA LYS A 335 -25.86 -8.13 -7.40
C LYS A 335 -25.86 -8.95 -6.12
N ARG A 336 -24.83 -8.81 -5.27
CA ARG A 336 -24.77 -9.50 -3.98
C ARG A 336 -25.83 -8.99 -3.02
N ARG A 337 -26.01 -7.66 -2.87
CA ARG A 337 -27.09 -7.08 -2.05
C ARG A 337 -28.49 -7.52 -2.49
N GLN A 338 -28.74 -7.65 -3.80
CA GLN A 338 -30.03 -8.14 -4.29
C GLN A 338 -30.29 -9.62 -4.00
N VAL A 339 -29.25 -10.45 -3.97
CA VAL A 339 -29.34 -11.85 -3.56
C VAL A 339 -29.54 -11.97 -2.05
N PHE A 340 -28.89 -11.10 -1.26
CA PHE A 340 -29.01 -11.04 0.20
C PHE A 340 -30.32 -10.44 0.74
N ILE A 341 -31.05 -9.66 -0.06
CA ILE A 341 -32.36 -9.09 0.34
C ILE A 341 -33.52 -10.03 -0.03
N ASN A 342 -33.33 -10.91 -1.02
CA ASN A 342 -34.40 -11.75 -1.58
C ASN A 342 -34.22 -13.25 -1.31
N GLY A 343 -33.26 -13.63 -0.47
CA GLY A 343 -33.04 -14.98 0.05
C GLY A 343 -32.55 -14.89 1.48
#